data_AF-A0A2W6XE72-F1
#
_entry.id   AF-A0A2W6XE72-F1
#
_cell.length_a   1.000
_cell.length_b   1.000
_cell.length_c   1.000
_cell.angle_alpha   90.00
_cell.angle_beta   90.00
_cell.angle_gamma   90.00
#
_symmetry.space_group_name_H-M   'P 1'
#
loop_
_entity.id
_entity.type
_entity.pdbx_description
1 polymer ?
#
loop_
_entity_poly.entity_id
_entity_poly.type
_entity_poly.pdbx_seq_one_letter_code
_entity_poly.pdbx_strand_id
1 'polypeptide(L)'
;MKLSIAAVTLAVLAIGAATVVPAAAQTRPDDPRENATRGSGNARMGRSRDRAPQMTPEQITAAAQEQATLAQTGCQVSEAKLLGTTAEKTSIYEVACAAGPGYLIETKTPPLATDCVLLAHTATTARAANPEAAVGPQCTIPANQDTQKFLREYAQQAGVPCTVDQVAVVGKSNDDAVVYEVGCSGDQGYWIKKINNAWTKTACIQVLAESGTCRFTTTGEIAASVKTWLAGSPAASCNVTEARLMGRNANGVFYEAKCDGADGVIARLNDQNAVQQIYPCATAQQIGGGCKLTPAPAAAPAPASGGRL
;
A
#
# COMPACT_ATOMS: atom_id res chain seq x y z
N MET A 1 -37.56 7.13 10.35
CA MET A 1 -37.33 7.28 8.89
C MET A 1 -37.52 5.91 8.25
N LYS A 2 -38.50 5.78 7.34
CA LYS A 2 -38.81 4.52 6.64
C LYS A 2 -37.83 4.36 5.47
N LEU A 3 -37.11 3.24 5.38
CA LEU A 3 -36.33 2.88 4.19
C LEU A 3 -37.12 1.88 3.35
N SER A 4 -37.40 2.28 2.11
CA SER A 4 -37.95 1.43 1.05
C SER A 4 -36.80 0.77 0.29
N ILE A 5 -36.89 -0.55 0.11
CA ILE A 5 -35.98 -1.39 -0.66
C ILE A 5 -36.38 -1.29 -2.13
N ALA A 6 -35.45 -0.89 -3.01
CA ALA A 6 -35.63 -0.94 -4.46
C ALA A 6 -34.78 -2.07 -5.04
N ALA A 7 -35.46 -3.04 -5.68
CA ALA A 7 -34.85 -4.15 -6.40
C ALA A 7 -34.33 -3.68 -7.76
N VAL A 8 -33.10 -4.07 -8.10
CA VAL A 8 -32.48 -3.84 -9.41
C VAL A 8 -32.63 -5.11 -10.25
N THR A 9 -33.32 -4.98 -11.38
CA THR A 9 -33.52 -6.00 -12.39
C THR A 9 -32.28 -6.14 -13.29
N LEU A 10 -31.78 -7.37 -13.43
CA LEU A 10 -30.71 -7.75 -14.35
C LEU A 10 -31.28 -7.86 -15.79
N ALA A 11 -30.72 -7.13 -16.74
CA ALA A 11 -30.96 -7.34 -18.17
C ALA A 11 -29.72 -8.02 -18.80
N VAL A 12 -29.90 -9.23 -19.30
CA VAL A 12 -28.90 -10.02 -20.01
C VAL A 12 -28.94 -9.63 -21.50
N LEU A 13 -27.85 -9.04 -22.01
CA LEU A 13 -27.64 -8.88 -23.46
C LEU A 13 -26.88 -10.09 -24.01
N ALA A 14 -27.50 -10.80 -24.95
CA ALA A 14 -26.87 -11.81 -25.77
C ALA A 14 -26.05 -11.15 -26.89
N ILE A 15 -24.78 -11.53 -27.03
CA ILE A 15 -23.92 -11.13 -28.16
C ILE A 15 -23.79 -12.33 -29.10
N GLY A 16 -24.10 -12.10 -30.37
CA GLY A 16 -24.13 -13.08 -31.45
C GLY A 16 -22.74 -13.60 -31.85
N ALA A 17 -22.74 -14.85 -32.31
CA ALA A 17 -21.60 -15.55 -32.87
C ALA A 17 -21.32 -15.09 -34.31
N ALA A 18 -20.07 -14.69 -34.58
CA ALA A 18 -19.56 -14.53 -35.94
C ALA A 18 -18.88 -15.83 -36.40
N THR A 19 -19.27 -16.30 -37.58
CA THR A 19 -18.74 -17.48 -38.26
C THR A 19 -17.39 -17.17 -38.91
N VAL A 20 -16.39 -18.03 -38.67
CA VAL A 20 -15.07 -17.98 -39.31
C VAL A 20 -15.06 -19.01 -40.44
N VAL A 21 -14.79 -18.57 -41.67
CA VAL A 21 -14.61 -19.44 -42.84
C VAL A 21 -13.13 -19.82 -42.94
N PRO A 22 -12.75 -21.10 -43.09
CA PRO A 22 -11.37 -21.49 -43.36
C PRO A 22 -11.10 -21.47 -44.88
N ALA A 23 -10.04 -20.77 -45.28
CA ALA A 23 -9.45 -20.93 -46.62
C ALA A 23 -8.32 -21.97 -46.54
N ALA A 24 -8.53 -23.11 -47.19
CA ALA A 24 -7.52 -24.11 -47.47
C ALA A 24 -7.06 -23.96 -48.93
N ALA A 25 -5.75 -23.89 -49.15
CA ALA A 25 -5.00 -24.33 -50.35
C ALA A 25 -3.58 -23.76 -50.28
N GLN A 26 -2.48 -24.40 -50.68
CA GLN A 26 -2.16 -25.73 -51.17
C GLN A 26 -0.62 -25.84 -51.08
N THR A 27 -0.11 -27.04 -50.83
CA THR A 27 1.32 -27.38 -50.72
C THR A 27 1.94 -27.79 -52.04
N ARG A 28 3.21 -27.34 -52.26
CA ARG A 28 4.36 -28.01 -52.93
C ARG A 28 4.33 -28.22 -54.46
N PRO A 29 5.48 -28.51 -55.16
CA PRO A 29 6.86 -28.80 -54.71
C PRO A 29 8.01 -28.08 -55.47
N ASP A 30 9.23 -28.29 -54.94
CA ASP A 30 10.57 -27.98 -55.46
C ASP A 30 10.90 -28.52 -56.87
N ASP A 31 11.83 -27.86 -57.59
CA ASP A 31 13.05 -28.51 -58.14
C ASP A 31 14.13 -27.47 -58.53
N PRO A 32 15.44 -27.78 -58.43
CA PRO A 32 16.56 -26.86 -58.53
C PRO A 32 17.25 -26.89 -59.90
N ARG A 33 18.01 -25.84 -60.24
CA ARG A 33 19.28 -25.98 -60.98
C ARG A 33 20.10 -24.70 -61.01
N GLU A 34 21.38 -24.91 -60.71
CA GLU A 34 22.51 -24.00 -60.81
C GLU A 34 22.65 -23.38 -62.21
N ASN A 35 23.07 -22.12 -62.26
CA ASN A 35 24.13 -21.76 -63.19
C ASN A 35 24.92 -20.56 -62.66
N ALA A 36 26.17 -20.84 -62.30
CA ALA A 36 27.17 -19.84 -61.93
C ALA A 36 27.86 -19.33 -63.20
N THR A 37 27.80 -18.03 -63.46
CA THR A 37 28.88 -17.37 -64.23
C THR A 37 29.11 -15.93 -63.76
N ARG A 38 30.38 -15.68 -63.47
CA ARG A 38 31.01 -14.44 -63.00
C ARG A 38 30.66 -13.22 -63.86
N GLY A 39 30.32 -12.13 -63.19
CA GLY A 39 30.40 -10.76 -63.71
C GLY A 39 30.85 -9.83 -62.59
N SER A 40 32.16 -9.56 -62.55
CA SER A 40 32.80 -8.60 -61.65
C SER A 40 32.32 -7.19 -61.97
N GLY A 41 31.79 -6.48 -60.98
CA GLY A 41 31.35 -5.09 -61.10
C GLY A 41 31.11 -4.48 -59.74
N ASN A 42 32.11 -3.72 -59.26
CA ASN A 42 32.08 -2.97 -58.02
C ASN A 42 30.84 -2.08 -57.89
N ALA A 43 29.97 -2.38 -56.93
CA ALA A 43 29.07 -1.40 -56.33
C ALA A 43 28.72 -1.83 -54.89
N ARG A 44 29.74 -1.92 -54.03
CA ARG A 44 29.52 -1.87 -52.58
C ARG A 44 29.18 -0.43 -52.18
N MET A 45 27.98 0.02 -52.54
CA MET A 45 27.30 1.07 -51.76
C MET A 45 26.87 0.40 -50.46
N GLY A 46 27.77 0.39 -49.48
CA GLY A 46 27.38 0.24 -48.10
C GLY A 46 26.44 1.39 -47.76
N ARG A 47 25.14 1.16 -47.84
CA ARG A 47 24.16 1.96 -47.10
C ARG A 47 24.49 1.74 -45.62
N SER A 48 25.39 2.57 -45.08
CA SER A 48 25.27 2.99 -43.69
C SER A 48 23.84 3.48 -43.56
N ARG A 49 22.97 2.64 -43.01
CA ARG A 49 21.70 3.11 -42.49
C ARG A 49 22.07 4.20 -41.51
N ASP A 50 21.72 5.43 -41.83
CA ASP A 50 21.81 6.58 -40.94
C ASP A 50 21.13 6.18 -39.64
N ARG A 51 21.94 5.71 -38.68
CA ARG A 51 21.48 5.45 -37.33
C ARG A 51 21.23 6.83 -36.78
N ALA A 52 19.96 7.19 -36.62
CA ALA A 52 19.58 8.42 -35.96
C ALA A 52 20.44 8.59 -34.69
N PRO A 53 20.99 9.79 -34.43
CA PRO A 53 21.83 10.02 -33.27
C PRO A 53 21.09 9.52 -32.02
N GLN A 54 21.67 8.54 -31.32
CA GLN A 54 21.14 8.13 -30.03
C GLN A 54 21.41 9.27 -29.05
N MET A 55 20.42 9.61 -28.22
CA MET A 55 20.60 10.62 -27.18
C MET A 55 21.76 10.26 -26.27
N THR A 56 22.58 11.24 -25.90
CA THR A 56 23.63 11.04 -24.90
C THR A 56 23.01 10.86 -23.50
N PRO A 57 23.74 10.27 -22.54
CA PRO A 57 23.25 10.17 -21.15
C PRO A 57 22.83 11.53 -20.55
N GLU A 58 23.56 12.60 -20.87
CA GLU A 58 23.25 13.96 -20.40
C GLU A 58 21.94 14.47 -21.02
N GLN A 59 21.72 14.21 -22.31
CA GLN A 59 20.47 14.56 -22.99
C GLN A 59 19.27 13.78 -22.43
N ILE A 60 19.45 12.49 -22.14
CA ILE A 60 18.42 11.64 -21.52
C ILE A 60 18.05 12.19 -20.15
N THR A 61 19.05 12.53 -19.34
CA THR A 61 18.85 13.08 -17.99
C THR A 61 18.13 14.42 -18.02
N ALA A 62 18.55 15.33 -18.90
CA ALA A 62 17.90 16.63 -19.06
C ALA A 62 16.43 16.51 -19.51
N ALA A 63 16.17 15.68 -20.51
CA ALA A 63 14.80 15.43 -20.98
C ALA A 63 13.94 14.77 -19.90
N ALA A 64 14.49 13.80 -19.16
CA ALA A 64 13.76 13.15 -18.09
C ALA A 64 13.46 14.09 -16.90
N GLN A 65 14.37 15.02 -16.57
CA GLN A 65 14.15 16.06 -15.58
C GLN A 65 13.00 17.02 -15.97
N GLU A 66 12.93 17.39 -17.25
CA GLU A 66 11.82 18.19 -17.76
C GLU A 66 10.47 17.47 -17.55
N GLN A 67 10.42 16.18 -17.91
CA GLN A 67 9.20 15.38 -17.78
C GLN A 67 8.81 15.14 -16.32
N ALA A 68 9.77 14.93 -15.42
CA ALA A 68 9.54 14.86 -13.99
C ALA A 68 8.95 16.16 -13.42
N THR A 69 9.43 17.30 -13.90
CA THR A 69 8.93 18.63 -13.52
C THR A 69 7.48 18.84 -14.01
N LEU A 70 7.21 18.51 -15.28
CA LEU A 70 5.88 18.60 -15.88
C LEU A 70 4.88 17.64 -15.22
N ALA A 71 5.33 16.46 -14.79
CA ALA A 71 4.55 15.50 -14.02
C ALA A 71 4.39 15.88 -12.53
N GLN A 72 5.01 16.98 -12.09
CA GLN A 72 4.96 17.47 -10.71
C GLN A 72 5.39 16.44 -9.66
N THR A 73 6.34 15.56 -9.99
CA THR A 73 6.80 14.50 -9.07
C THR A 73 7.64 15.05 -7.92
N GLY A 74 8.21 16.25 -8.07
CA GLY A 74 9.21 16.79 -7.14
C GLY A 74 10.59 16.10 -7.23
N CYS A 75 10.77 15.19 -8.19
CA CYS A 75 12.01 14.45 -8.39
C CYS A 75 13.13 15.35 -8.94
N GLN A 76 14.22 15.45 -8.18
CA GLN A 76 15.51 15.92 -8.70
C GLN A 76 16.23 14.71 -9.29
N VAL A 77 16.25 14.60 -10.61
CA VAL A 77 16.76 13.42 -11.33
C VAL A 77 18.27 13.32 -11.14
N SER A 78 18.73 12.22 -10.54
CA SER A 78 20.14 11.90 -10.35
C SER A 78 20.68 10.93 -11.41
N GLU A 79 19.81 10.10 -11.96
CA GLU A 79 20.09 9.15 -13.03
C GLU A 79 18.82 8.97 -13.88
N ALA A 80 18.97 8.77 -15.18
CA ALA A 80 17.86 8.47 -16.07
C ALA A 80 18.23 7.51 -17.19
N LYS A 81 17.23 6.77 -17.66
CA LYS A 81 17.33 5.84 -18.77
C LYS A 81 16.14 5.99 -19.71
N LEU A 82 16.39 6.16 -21.00
CA LEU A 82 15.35 6.07 -22.02
C LEU A 82 15.06 4.59 -22.27
N LEU A 83 13.86 4.13 -21.92
CA LEU A 83 13.43 2.74 -22.10
C LEU A 83 12.95 2.45 -23.53
N GLY A 84 12.51 3.49 -24.24
CA GLY A 84 12.07 3.40 -25.63
C GLY A 84 10.91 4.33 -25.91
N THR A 85 10.21 4.05 -27.00
CA THR A 85 9.02 4.79 -27.45
C THR A 85 7.81 3.86 -27.53
N THR A 86 6.64 4.37 -27.18
CA THR A 86 5.35 3.70 -27.33
C THR A 86 4.88 3.67 -28.79
N ALA A 87 3.76 2.99 -29.06
CA ALA A 87 3.12 3.01 -30.38
C ALA A 87 2.61 4.42 -30.73
N GLU A 88 2.25 5.20 -29.72
CA GLU A 88 1.82 6.59 -29.80
C GLU A 88 2.99 7.57 -29.99
N LYS A 89 4.22 7.05 -30.12
CA LYS A 89 5.47 7.81 -30.27
C LYS A 89 5.78 8.71 -29.07
N THR A 90 5.25 8.39 -27.89
CA THR A 90 5.68 8.97 -26.62
C THR A 90 6.93 8.23 -26.12
N SER A 91 7.83 8.93 -25.45
CA SER A 91 9.03 8.31 -24.86
C SER A 91 8.72 7.85 -23.44
N ILE A 92 9.35 6.75 -23.01
CA ILE A 92 9.29 6.29 -21.62
C ILE A 92 10.68 6.44 -21.01
N TYR A 93 10.79 7.25 -19.98
CA TYR A 93 11.98 7.39 -19.16
C TYR A 93 11.81 6.62 -17.86
N GLU A 94 12.87 5.95 -17.43
CA GLU A 94 13.05 5.61 -16.03
C GLU A 94 13.95 6.67 -15.38
N VAL A 95 13.55 7.19 -14.23
CA VAL A 95 14.34 8.16 -13.45
C VAL A 95 14.59 7.64 -12.06
N ALA A 96 15.81 7.86 -11.54
CA ALA A 96 16.09 7.82 -10.12
C ALA A 96 16.15 9.25 -9.58
N CYS A 97 15.58 9.44 -8.39
CA CYS A 97 15.57 10.74 -7.72
C CYS A 97 16.72 10.82 -6.73
N ALA A 98 17.27 12.02 -6.54
CA ALA A 98 18.28 12.30 -5.51
C ALA A 98 17.74 12.00 -4.10
N ALA A 99 16.43 12.16 -3.89
CA ALA A 99 15.72 11.76 -2.68
C ALA A 99 14.33 11.18 -3.05
N GLY A 100 13.91 10.14 -2.31
CA GLY A 100 12.68 9.41 -2.59
C GLY A 100 12.82 8.40 -3.75
N PRO A 101 11.75 7.65 -4.06
CA PRO A 101 11.79 6.65 -5.11
C PRO A 101 11.84 7.29 -6.49
N GLY A 102 12.29 6.51 -7.46
CA GLY A 102 12.19 6.85 -8.86
C GLY A 102 10.82 6.63 -9.48
N TYR A 103 10.73 6.94 -10.77
CA TYR A 103 9.51 6.86 -11.56
C TYR A 103 9.77 6.28 -12.95
N LEU A 104 8.76 5.63 -13.52
CA LEU A 104 8.60 5.57 -14.97
C LEU A 104 7.75 6.74 -15.44
N ILE A 105 8.25 7.52 -16.39
CA ILE A 105 7.57 8.70 -16.91
C ILE A 105 7.36 8.57 -18.42
N GLU A 106 6.10 8.54 -18.83
CA GLU A 106 5.69 8.58 -20.23
C GLU A 106 5.41 10.03 -20.65
N THR A 107 6.01 10.47 -21.76
CA THR A 107 5.94 11.86 -22.24
C THR A 107 4.65 12.24 -22.96
N LYS A 108 3.51 11.68 -22.55
CA LYS A 108 2.21 12.11 -23.05
C LYS A 108 1.82 13.46 -22.43
N THR A 109 0.67 14.02 -22.81
CA THR A 109 0.23 15.34 -22.31
C THR A 109 -1.09 15.20 -21.54
N PRO A 110 -1.12 15.41 -20.21
CA PRO A 110 0.03 15.62 -19.32
C PRO A 110 0.90 14.35 -19.18
N PRO A 111 2.19 14.47 -18.79
CA PRO A 111 3.05 13.30 -18.61
C PRO A 111 2.47 12.37 -17.54
N LEU A 112 2.60 11.06 -17.77
CA LEU A 112 2.21 10.06 -16.78
C LEU A 112 3.45 9.56 -16.05
N ALA A 113 3.58 9.95 -14.78
CA ALA A 113 4.58 9.39 -13.88
C ALA A 113 3.96 8.25 -13.05
N THR A 114 4.64 7.12 -12.99
CA THR A 114 4.28 5.96 -12.16
C THR A 114 5.44 5.63 -11.23
N ASP A 115 5.18 5.63 -9.93
CA ASP A 115 6.17 5.39 -8.87
C ASP A 115 6.73 3.96 -8.94
N CYS A 116 8.06 3.82 -8.86
CA CYS A 116 8.73 2.51 -8.94
C CYS A 116 8.36 1.55 -7.80
N VAL A 117 8.07 2.06 -6.59
CA VAL A 117 7.59 1.24 -5.46
C VAL A 117 6.21 0.67 -5.78
N LEU A 118 5.33 1.47 -6.40
CA LEU A 118 4.00 1.00 -6.79
C LEU A 118 4.06 0.00 -7.94
N LEU A 119 4.90 0.23 -8.95
CA LEU A 119 5.10 -0.72 -10.05
C LEU A 119 5.57 -2.08 -9.53
N ALA A 120 6.59 -2.08 -8.66
CA ALA A 120 7.10 -3.30 -8.04
C ALA A 120 6.02 -4.00 -7.21
N HIS A 121 5.26 -3.25 -6.41
CA HIS A 121 4.16 -3.82 -5.63
C HIS A 121 3.08 -4.44 -6.52
N THR A 122 2.61 -3.74 -7.55
CA THR A 122 1.60 -4.26 -8.48
C THR A 122 2.11 -5.51 -9.20
N ALA A 123 3.39 -5.54 -9.60
CA ALA A 123 3.98 -6.70 -10.23
C ALA A 123 4.04 -7.91 -9.28
N THR A 124 4.47 -7.72 -8.03
CA THR A 124 4.49 -8.77 -7.01
C THR A 124 3.10 -9.30 -6.73
N THR A 125 2.11 -8.42 -6.54
CA THR A 125 0.72 -8.80 -6.27
C THR A 125 0.11 -9.58 -7.45
N ALA A 126 0.33 -9.13 -8.68
CA ALA A 126 -0.15 -9.82 -9.87
C ALA A 126 0.47 -11.23 -9.99
N ARG A 127 1.78 -11.36 -9.73
CA ARG A 127 2.49 -12.64 -9.80
C ARG A 127 2.16 -13.59 -8.66
N ALA A 128 1.79 -13.08 -7.50
CA ALA A 128 1.28 -13.90 -6.41
C ALA A 128 -0.06 -14.56 -6.77
N ALA A 129 -0.90 -13.88 -7.55
CA ALA A 129 -2.16 -14.44 -8.05
C ALA A 129 -1.97 -15.33 -9.29
N ASN A 130 -1.06 -14.96 -10.19
CA ASN A 130 -0.71 -15.73 -11.38
C ASN A 130 0.80 -15.56 -11.70
N PRO A 131 1.64 -16.58 -11.48
CA PRO A 131 3.08 -16.48 -11.71
C PRO A 131 3.50 -15.99 -13.11
N GLU A 132 2.71 -16.29 -14.13
CA GLU A 132 2.95 -15.90 -15.53
C GLU A 132 2.34 -14.55 -15.92
N ALA A 133 1.86 -13.76 -14.95
CA ALA A 133 1.25 -12.46 -15.21
C ALA A 133 2.21 -11.51 -15.95
N ALA A 134 1.74 -10.93 -17.06
CA ALA A 134 2.40 -9.83 -17.73
C ALA A 134 2.22 -8.54 -16.91
N VAL A 135 3.30 -8.00 -16.37
CA VAL A 135 3.28 -6.85 -15.41
C VAL A 135 3.73 -5.52 -16.05
N GLY A 136 3.87 -5.48 -17.37
CA GLY A 136 4.33 -4.28 -18.08
C GLY A 136 5.78 -3.90 -17.74
N PRO A 137 6.21 -2.68 -18.11
CA PRO A 137 7.56 -2.19 -17.84
C PRO A 137 7.78 -2.03 -16.32
N GLN A 138 8.98 -2.36 -15.88
CA GLN A 138 9.41 -2.28 -14.48
C GLN A 138 10.66 -1.41 -14.38
N CYS A 139 10.90 -0.85 -13.19
CA CYS A 139 12.11 -0.10 -12.92
C CYS A 139 13.34 -1.02 -12.87
N THR A 140 14.42 -0.61 -13.54
CA THR A 140 15.67 -1.33 -13.74
C THR A 140 16.90 -0.62 -13.20
N ILE A 141 16.83 0.69 -12.93
CA ILE A 141 17.91 1.44 -12.29
C ILE A 141 18.07 0.90 -10.86
N PRO A 142 19.29 0.49 -10.44
CA PRO A 142 19.51 -0.12 -9.13
C PRO A 142 19.00 0.70 -7.95
N ALA A 143 19.15 2.03 -8.01
CA ALA A 143 18.65 2.94 -6.98
C ALA A 143 17.13 2.83 -6.76
N ASN A 144 16.36 2.41 -7.77
CA ASN A 144 14.91 2.29 -7.71
C ASN A 144 14.42 0.92 -7.22
N GLN A 145 15.31 -0.07 -7.08
CA GLN A 145 14.92 -1.46 -6.77
C GLN A 145 14.77 -1.72 -5.28
N ASP A 146 15.41 -0.92 -4.42
CA ASP A 146 15.28 -1.04 -2.96
C ASP A 146 14.00 -0.36 -2.45
N THR A 147 12.85 -0.97 -2.76
CA THR A 147 11.54 -0.46 -2.34
C THR A 147 11.39 -0.39 -0.82
N GLN A 148 12.01 -1.33 -0.10
CA GLN A 148 11.96 -1.39 1.36
C GLN A 148 12.66 -0.17 1.99
N LYS A 149 13.79 0.27 1.45
CA LYS A 149 14.45 1.52 1.87
C LYS A 149 13.51 2.72 1.75
N PHE A 150 12.86 2.92 0.61
CA PHE A 150 11.96 4.07 0.41
C PHE A 150 10.75 4.04 1.34
N LEU A 151 10.16 2.87 1.55
CA LEU A 151 9.02 2.73 2.46
C LEU A 151 9.42 3.02 3.92
N ARG A 152 10.65 2.68 4.35
CA ARG A 152 11.16 3.08 5.67
C ARG A 152 11.38 4.59 5.77
N GLU A 153 11.90 5.23 4.72
CA GLU A 153 12.02 6.69 4.66
C GLU A 153 10.64 7.38 4.75
N TYR A 154 9.60 6.81 4.14
CA TYR A 154 8.23 7.31 4.27
C TYR A 154 7.72 7.24 5.71
N ALA A 155 8.00 6.15 6.43
CA ALA A 155 7.67 6.04 7.84
C ALA A 155 8.35 7.12 8.69
N GLN A 156 9.63 7.41 8.41
CA GLN A 156 10.36 8.50 9.07
C GLN A 156 9.74 9.88 8.76
N GLN A 157 9.42 10.15 7.50
CA GLN A 157 8.78 11.42 7.10
C GLN A 157 7.37 11.59 7.69
N ALA A 158 6.64 10.49 7.90
CA ALA A 158 5.35 10.48 8.58
C ALA A 158 5.47 10.62 10.11
N GLY A 159 6.70 10.63 10.65
CA GLY A 159 6.98 10.74 12.07
C GLY A 159 6.53 9.51 12.86
N VAL A 160 6.63 8.31 12.29
CA VAL A 160 6.36 7.07 13.03
C VAL A 160 7.33 6.95 14.22
N PRO A 161 6.85 6.86 15.47
CA PRO A 161 7.69 7.00 16.66
C PRO A 161 8.25 5.65 17.15
N CYS A 162 8.79 4.83 16.25
CA CYS A 162 9.28 3.49 16.59
C CYS A 162 10.47 3.07 15.73
N THR A 163 11.14 1.98 16.13
CA THR A 163 12.11 1.30 15.27
C THR A 163 11.36 0.47 14.23
N VAL A 164 11.37 0.92 12.98
CA VAL A 164 10.69 0.26 11.86
C VAL A 164 11.48 -0.98 11.42
N ASP A 165 10.85 -2.15 11.45
CA ASP A 165 11.43 -3.42 11.03
C ASP A 165 10.76 -4.02 9.80
N GLN A 166 9.47 -3.73 9.58
CA GLN A 166 8.69 -4.21 8.45
C GLN A 166 7.97 -3.07 7.73
N VAL A 167 7.90 -3.12 6.40
CA VAL A 167 7.14 -2.15 5.61
C VAL A 167 6.54 -2.79 4.37
N ALA A 168 5.35 -2.34 3.98
CA ALA A 168 4.70 -2.78 2.75
C ALA A 168 3.71 -1.76 2.23
N VAL A 169 3.44 -1.82 0.93
CA VAL A 169 2.23 -1.20 0.37
C VAL A 169 1.02 -2.03 0.80
N VAL A 170 -0.07 -1.35 1.16
CA VAL A 170 -1.37 -1.97 1.47
C VAL A 170 -2.29 -1.91 0.25
N GLY A 171 -2.37 -0.74 -0.37
CA GLY A 171 -3.28 -0.48 -1.48
C GLY A 171 -3.66 0.99 -1.54
N LYS A 172 -4.82 1.30 -2.13
CA LYS A 172 -5.38 2.66 -2.16
C LYS A 172 -6.54 2.78 -1.16
N SER A 173 -6.63 3.92 -0.47
CA SER A 173 -7.82 4.28 0.31
C SER A 173 -8.90 4.94 -0.56
N ASN A 174 -10.06 5.21 0.03
CA ASN A 174 -11.22 5.79 -0.67
C ASN A 174 -10.99 7.22 -1.21
N ASP A 175 -9.94 7.89 -0.75
CA ASP A 175 -9.47 9.20 -1.22
C ASP A 175 -8.32 9.06 -2.25
N ASP A 176 -8.19 7.89 -2.87
CA ASP A 176 -7.18 7.50 -3.85
C ASP A 176 -5.72 7.57 -3.37
N ALA A 177 -5.49 7.88 -2.10
CA ALA A 177 -4.16 7.89 -1.50
C ALA A 177 -3.62 6.47 -1.36
N VAL A 178 -2.33 6.29 -1.64
CA VAL A 178 -1.66 5.02 -1.35
C VAL A 178 -1.44 4.91 0.15
N VAL A 179 -1.88 3.77 0.70
CA VAL A 179 -1.67 3.38 2.09
C VAL A 179 -0.48 2.44 2.15
N TYR A 180 0.42 2.72 3.08
CA TYR A 180 1.55 1.89 3.44
C TYR A 180 1.39 1.41 4.87
N GLU A 181 1.79 0.18 5.13
CA GLU A 181 1.84 -0.39 6.46
C GLU A 181 3.27 -0.41 6.97
N VAL A 182 3.43 -0.02 8.22
CA VAL A 182 4.69 0.07 8.94
C VAL A 182 4.58 -0.81 10.18
N GLY A 183 5.43 -1.84 10.27
CA GLY A 183 5.66 -2.63 11.47
C GLY A 183 6.71 -1.97 12.35
N CYS A 184 6.54 -2.12 13.66
CA CYS A 184 7.40 -1.56 14.68
C CYS A 184 7.94 -2.68 15.56
N SER A 185 9.25 -2.67 15.83
CA SER A 185 9.84 -3.68 16.70
C SER A 185 9.38 -3.52 18.14
N GLY A 186 8.54 -4.44 18.63
CA GLY A 186 8.07 -4.49 20.01
C GLY A 186 6.95 -3.49 20.36
N ASP A 187 6.45 -2.72 19.39
CA ASP A 187 5.38 -1.74 19.53
C ASP A 187 4.35 -1.91 18.41
N GLN A 188 3.18 -1.30 18.54
CA GLN A 188 2.18 -1.37 17.47
C GLN A 188 2.65 -0.60 16.23
N GLY A 189 2.32 -1.16 15.07
CA GLY A 189 2.55 -0.52 13.78
C GLY A 189 1.56 0.58 13.43
N TYR A 190 1.70 1.09 12.21
CA TYR A 190 0.91 2.19 11.67
C TYR A 190 0.54 1.95 10.22
N TRP A 191 -0.63 2.43 9.82
CA TRP A 191 -0.89 2.78 8.43
C TRP A 191 -0.48 4.24 8.20
N ILE A 192 0.29 4.51 7.15
CA ILE A 192 0.65 5.86 6.72
C ILE A 192 0.14 6.12 5.30
N LYS A 193 -0.24 7.36 5.03
CA LYS A 193 -0.58 7.81 3.67
C LYS A 193 -0.22 9.29 3.50
N LYS A 194 0.04 9.69 2.24
CA LYS A 194 0.36 11.08 1.88
C LYS A 194 -0.72 11.65 0.98
N ILE A 195 -1.25 12.82 1.33
CA ILE A 195 -2.23 13.56 0.52
C ILE A 195 -1.79 15.01 0.49
N ASN A 196 -1.74 15.64 -0.69
CA ASN A 196 -1.31 17.04 -0.85
C ASN A 196 0.01 17.34 -0.12
N ASN A 197 0.98 16.43 -0.24
CA ASN A 197 2.26 16.45 0.46
C ASN A 197 2.24 16.38 2.00
N ALA A 198 1.07 16.23 2.62
CA ALA A 198 0.94 16.01 4.06
C ALA A 198 0.87 14.51 4.37
N TRP A 199 1.75 14.06 5.27
CA TRP A 199 1.69 12.70 5.81
C TRP A 199 0.66 12.60 6.93
N THR A 200 -0.08 11.50 6.93
CA THR A 200 -0.93 11.08 8.05
C THR A 200 -0.50 9.69 8.49
N LYS A 201 -0.64 9.40 9.79
CA LYS A 201 -0.42 8.09 10.37
C LYS A 201 -1.62 7.70 11.23
N THR A 202 -2.02 6.45 11.13
CA THR A 202 -3.10 5.84 11.91
C THR A 202 -2.53 4.62 12.62
N ALA A 203 -2.58 4.60 13.94
CA ALA A 203 -2.08 3.48 14.73
C ALA A 203 -2.88 2.19 14.45
N CYS A 204 -2.21 1.04 14.45
CA CYS A 204 -2.84 -0.23 14.08
C CYS A 204 -4.04 -0.62 14.96
N ILE A 205 -4.05 -0.26 16.24
CA ILE A 205 -5.23 -0.46 17.10
C ILE A 205 -6.47 0.27 16.58
N GLN A 206 -6.30 1.43 15.93
CA GLN A 206 -7.39 2.17 15.31
C GLN A 206 -7.78 1.55 13.97
N VAL A 207 -6.80 1.18 13.14
CA VAL A 207 -7.03 0.48 11.86
C VAL A 207 -7.91 -0.76 12.07
N LEU A 208 -7.57 -1.59 13.06
CA LEU A 208 -8.32 -2.81 13.39
C LEU A 208 -9.76 -2.51 13.86
N ALA A 209 -9.95 -1.45 14.65
CA ALA A 209 -11.27 -1.03 15.11
C ALA A 209 -12.16 -0.49 13.97
N GLU A 210 -11.56 -0.01 12.88
CA GLU A 210 -12.22 0.46 11.67
C GLU A 210 -12.38 -0.65 10.61
N SER A 211 -12.26 -1.92 11.01
CA SER A 211 -12.30 -3.12 10.13
C SER A 211 -11.16 -3.20 9.10
N GLY A 212 -10.08 -2.45 9.29
CA GLY A 212 -8.84 -2.61 8.53
C GLY A 212 -7.98 -3.76 9.05
N THR A 213 -6.85 -4.00 8.39
CA THR A 213 -5.92 -5.09 8.72
C THR A 213 -4.53 -4.54 8.98
N CYS A 214 -3.90 -4.97 10.08
CA CYS A 214 -2.47 -4.82 10.30
C CYS A 214 -1.80 -6.20 10.32
N ARG A 215 -1.06 -6.51 9.26
CA ARG A 215 -0.26 -7.73 9.06
C ARG A 215 1.01 -7.73 9.91
N PHE A 216 1.58 -6.56 10.18
CA PHE A 216 2.85 -6.39 10.91
C PHE A 216 2.64 -5.92 12.34
N THR A 217 1.47 -6.19 12.91
CA THR A 217 1.18 -5.82 14.30
C THR A 217 0.42 -6.95 14.96
N THR A 218 0.96 -7.42 16.07
CA THR A 218 0.39 -8.45 16.91
C THR A 218 -0.45 -7.85 18.03
N THR A 219 -1.34 -8.66 18.60
CA THR A 219 -2.08 -8.29 19.82
C THR A 219 -1.12 -7.94 20.98
N GLY A 220 0.01 -8.63 21.08
CA GLY A 220 1.02 -8.38 22.11
C GLY A 220 1.69 -7.00 21.97
N GLU A 221 2.00 -6.58 20.75
CA GLU A 221 2.55 -5.24 20.46
C GLU A 221 1.55 -4.12 20.73
N ILE A 222 0.27 -4.35 20.44
CA ILE A 222 -0.81 -3.45 20.82
C ILE A 222 -0.90 -3.33 22.35
N ALA A 223 -0.88 -4.47 23.05
CA ALA A 223 -0.91 -4.51 24.51
C ALA A 223 0.31 -3.80 25.12
N ALA A 224 1.51 -4.01 24.57
CA ALA A 224 2.74 -3.34 24.99
C ALA A 224 2.65 -1.82 24.80
N SER A 225 2.12 -1.36 23.68
CA SER A 225 1.92 0.07 23.42
C SER A 225 0.97 0.71 24.44
N VAL A 226 -0.16 0.06 24.72
CA VAL A 226 -1.13 0.55 25.70
C VAL A 226 -0.54 0.54 27.11
N LYS A 227 0.23 -0.50 27.47
CA LYS A 227 0.97 -0.55 28.74
C LYS A 227 1.91 0.65 28.90
N THR A 228 2.63 1.02 27.84
CA THR A 228 3.48 2.21 27.82
C THR A 228 2.67 3.49 28.07
N TRP A 229 1.48 3.63 27.49
CA TRP A 229 0.63 4.82 27.73
C TRP A 229 0.07 4.88 29.16
N LEU A 230 -0.19 3.72 29.78
CA LEU A 230 -0.66 3.65 31.16
C LEU A 230 0.43 3.97 32.19
N ALA A 231 1.69 4.08 31.77
CA ALA A 231 2.79 4.45 32.66
C ALA A 231 2.53 5.79 33.35
N GLY A 232 2.78 5.86 34.67
CA GLY A 232 2.53 7.04 35.48
C GLY A 232 1.05 7.32 35.81
N SER A 233 0.12 6.49 35.36
CA SER A 233 -1.30 6.58 35.72
C SER A 233 -1.65 5.69 36.92
N PRO A 234 -2.88 5.81 37.49
CA PRO A 234 -3.38 4.85 38.48
C PRO A 234 -3.42 3.39 38.00
N ALA A 235 -3.37 3.14 36.68
CA ALA A 235 -3.35 1.80 36.09
C ALA A 235 -1.92 1.34 35.70
N ALA A 236 -0.86 2.01 36.16
CA ALA A 236 0.52 1.68 35.78
C ALA A 236 0.94 0.24 36.15
N SER A 237 0.29 -0.39 37.15
CA SER A 237 0.52 -1.78 37.54
C SER A 237 -0.19 -2.80 36.64
N CYS A 238 -1.04 -2.37 35.71
CA CYS A 238 -1.74 -3.26 34.80
C CYS A 238 -0.74 -3.92 33.84
N ASN A 239 -0.52 -5.23 33.99
CA ASN A 239 0.20 -6.00 32.99
C ASN A 239 -0.75 -6.28 31.82
N VAL A 240 -0.78 -5.35 30.84
CA VAL A 240 -1.72 -5.43 29.71
C VAL A 240 -1.41 -6.66 28.86
N THR A 241 -2.40 -7.52 28.68
CA THR A 241 -2.32 -8.74 27.85
C THR A 241 -3.07 -8.60 26.53
N GLU A 242 -4.06 -7.71 26.49
CA GLU A 242 -4.86 -7.40 25.32
C GLU A 242 -5.41 -5.99 25.47
N ALA A 243 -5.59 -5.28 24.35
CA ALA A 243 -6.25 -3.99 24.36
C ALA A 243 -7.05 -3.75 23.09
N ARG A 244 -8.08 -2.91 23.19
CA ARG A 244 -8.89 -2.48 22.04
C ARG A 244 -9.25 -1.00 22.12
N LEU A 245 -9.43 -0.37 20.97
CA LEU A 245 -10.05 0.93 20.88
C LEU A 245 -11.57 0.79 21.11
N MET A 246 -12.12 1.61 22.00
CA MET A 246 -13.56 1.66 22.27
C MET A 246 -14.25 2.78 21.48
N GLY A 247 -13.51 3.86 21.19
CA GLY A 247 -14.01 4.98 20.41
C GLY A 247 -13.32 6.30 20.78
N ARG A 248 -13.74 7.36 20.12
CA ARG A 248 -13.25 8.73 20.31
C ARG A 248 -14.42 9.70 20.41
N ASN A 249 -14.29 10.70 21.28
CA ASN A 249 -15.19 11.85 21.32
C ASN A 249 -14.40 13.12 21.70
N ALA A 250 -15.10 14.23 21.94
CA ALA A 250 -14.48 15.51 22.29
C ALA A 250 -13.64 15.48 23.58
N ASN A 251 -13.84 14.50 24.46
CA ASN A 251 -13.11 14.35 25.72
C ASN A 251 -11.85 13.46 25.59
N GLY A 252 -11.62 12.86 24.41
CA GLY A 252 -10.45 12.04 24.13
C GLY A 252 -10.77 10.69 23.51
N VAL A 253 -9.78 9.81 23.55
CA VAL A 253 -9.80 8.47 22.97
C VAL A 253 -9.87 7.44 24.10
N PHE A 254 -10.77 6.46 23.97
CA PHE A 254 -11.05 5.48 25.01
C PHE A 254 -10.52 4.12 24.58
N TYR A 255 -9.67 3.53 25.43
CA TYR A 255 -9.11 2.21 25.24
C TYR A 255 -9.53 1.30 26.37
N GLU A 256 -9.90 0.05 26.05
CA GLU A 256 -9.99 -1.00 27.06
C GLU A 256 -8.65 -1.74 27.10
N ALA A 257 -8.13 -1.96 28.30
CA ALA A 257 -6.95 -2.77 28.57
C ALA A 257 -7.32 -3.92 29.51
N LYS A 258 -7.00 -5.15 29.09
CA LYS A 258 -7.12 -6.36 29.90
C LYS A 258 -5.83 -6.55 30.71
N CYS A 259 -5.94 -6.57 32.03
CA CYS A 259 -4.81 -6.77 32.92
C CYS A 259 -4.67 -8.27 33.26
N ASP A 260 -3.43 -8.78 33.27
CA ASP A 260 -3.15 -10.13 33.76
C ASP A 260 -3.42 -10.22 35.27
N GLY A 261 -4.22 -11.22 35.68
CA GLY A 261 -4.53 -11.48 37.09
C GLY A 261 -5.26 -10.37 37.84
N ALA A 262 -5.78 -9.34 37.17
CA ALA A 262 -6.47 -8.19 37.78
C ALA A 262 -7.69 -7.77 36.95
N ASP A 263 -8.56 -6.93 37.54
CA ASP A 263 -9.65 -6.30 36.78
C ASP A 263 -9.08 -5.40 35.69
N GLY A 264 -9.73 -5.40 34.53
CA GLY A 264 -9.35 -4.55 33.42
C GLY A 264 -9.66 -3.09 33.69
N VAL A 265 -9.21 -2.22 32.78
CA VAL A 265 -9.48 -0.79 32.85
C VAL A 265 -9.94 -0.24 31.51
N ILE A 266 -10.77 0.80 31.57
CA ILE A 266 -10.95 1.74 30.46
C ILE A 266 -10.09 2.96 30.74
N ALA A 267 -9.20 3.30 29.83
CA ALA A 267 -8.36 4.49 29.89
C ALA A 267 -8.85 5.53 28.87
N ARG A 268 -9.07 6.77 29.34
CA ARG A 268 -9.29 7.93 28.48
C ARG A 268 -7.97 8.65 28.30
N LEU A 269 -7.51 8.77 27.06
CA LEU A 269 -6.26 9.42 26.67
C LEU A 269 -6.58 10.67 25.84
N ASN A 270 -5.69 11.66 25.85
CA ASN A 270 -5.73 12.76 24.88
C ASN A 270 -5.09 12.35 23.54
N ASP A 271 -5.03 13.26 22.58
CA ASP A 271 -4.45 13.01 21.25
C ASP A 271 -2.92 12.76 21.27
N GLN A 272 -2.26 13.02 22.40
CA GLN A 272 -0.84 12.74 22.65
C GLN A 272 -0.64 11.45 23.45
N ASN A 273 -1.67 10.60 23.57
CA ASN A 273 -1.68 9.37 24.35
C ASN A 273 -1.42 9.56 25.86
N ALA A 274 -1.59 10.77 26.40
CA ALA A 274 -1.46 11.01 27.84
C ALA A 274 -2.77 10.64 28.54
N VAL A 275 -2.68 9.75 29.54
CA VAL A 275 -3.84 9.32 30.33
C VAL A 275 -4.46 10.50 31.07
N GLN A 276 -5.75 10.72 30.83
CA GLN A 276 -6.57 11.74 31.49
C GLN A 276 -7.42 11.14 32.60
N GLN A 277 -7.89 9.90 32.43
CA GLN A 277 -8.74 9.23 33.40
C GLN A 277 -8.68 7.71 33.23
N ILE A 278 -8.74 6.98 34.35
CA ILE A 278 -8.85 5.53 34.42
C ILE A 278 -10.21 5.17 35.04
N TYR A 279 -10.90 4.21 34.45
CA TYR A 279 -12.14 3.65 34.95
C TYR A 279 -11.99 2.14 35.14
N PRO A 280 -12.16 1.59 36.36
CA PRO A 280 -12.15 0.14 36.57
C PRO A 280 -13.29 -0.54 35.82
N CYS A 281 -12.99 -1.64 35.12
CA CYS A 281 -13.98 -2.36 34.31
C CYS A 281 -15.21 -2.78 35.11
N ALA A 282 -15.04 -3.19 36.37
CA ALA A 282 -16.14 -3.54 37.28
C ALA A 282 -17.22 -2.46 37.41
N THR A 283 -16.87 -1.19 37.22
CA THR A 283 -17.77 -0.03 37.41
C THR A 283 -18.08 0.73 36.11
N ALA A 284 -17.40 0.40 35.01
CA ALA A 284 -17.42 1.19 33.78
C ALA A 284 -18.42 0.68 32.71
N GLN A 285 -19.46 -0.06 33.13
CA GLN A 285 -20.44 -0.70 32.25
C GLN A 285 -21.17 0.27 31.31
N GLN A 286 -21.30 1.54 31.70
CA GLN A 286 -21.98 2.60 30.93
C GLN A 286 -21.06 3.34 29.95
N ILE A 287 -19.75 3.04 29.93
CA ILE A 287 -18.79 3.73 29.06
C ILE A 287 -18.59 2.90 27.79
N GLY A 288 -19.04 3.41 26.64
CA GLY A 288 -18.77 2.79 25.34
C GLY A 288 -19.23 1.33 25.21
N GLY A 289 -20.32 0.97 25.89
CA GLY A 289 -20.83 -0.41 25.95
C GLY A 289 -20.11 -1.33 26.94
N GLY A 290 -19.27 -0.77 27.82
CA GLY A 290 -18.56 -1.49 28.87
C GLY A 290 -17.32 -2.24 28.37
N CYS A 291 -16.67 -2.92 29.32
CA CYS A 291 -15.54 -3.80 29.04
C CYS A 291 -16.01 -5.08 28.35
N LYS A 292 -15.26 -5.50 27.32
CA LYS A 292 -15.49 -6.70 26.52
C LYS A 292 -14.36 -7.72 26.62
N LEU A 293 -13.12 -7.25 26.84
CA LEU A 293 -11.94 -8.07 27.05
C LEU A 293 -11.86 -8.60 28.48
N THR A 294 -12.44 -7.86 29.44
CA THR A 294 -12.61 -8.30 30.82
C THR A 294 -14.08 -8.65 31.06
N PRO A 295 -14.42 -9.93 31.22
CA PRO A 295 -15.78 -10.33 31.57
C PRO A 295 -16.16 -9.71 32.92
N ALA A 296 -17.36 -9.13 33.02
CA ALA A 296 -17.90 -8.75 34.32
C ALA A 296 -17.92 -9.99 35.24
N PRO A 297 -17.61 -9.84 36.54
CA PRO A 297 -17.81 -10.94 37.48
C PRO A 297 -19.23 -11.48 37.34
N ALA A 298 -19.38 -12.80 37.30
CA ALA A 298 -20.71 -13.41 37.29
C ALA A 298 -21.49 -12.87 38.49
N ALA A 299 -22.69 -12.33 38.23
CA ALA A 299 -23.55 -11.83 39.30
C ALA A 299 -23.77 -12.97 40.31
N ALA A 300 -23.50 -12.71 41.59
CA ALA A 300 -23.77 -13.67 42.64
C ALA A 300 -25.24 -14.09 42.57
N PRO A 301 -25.56 -15.38 42.69
CA PRO A 301 -26.95 -15.84 42.65
C PRO A 301 -27.75 -15.10 43.73
N ALA A 302 -28.93 -14.60 43.34
CA ALA A 302 -29.81 -13.92 44.26
C ALA A 302 -30.07 -14.82 45.49
N PRO A 303 -30.04 -14.29 46.72
CA PRO A 303 -30.31 -15.09 47.90
C PRO A 303 -31.70 -15.71 47.74
N ALA A 304 -31.78 -17.03 47.88
CA ALA A 304 -33.04 -17.75 47.87
C ALA A 304 -33.95 -17.10 48.90
N SER A 305 -35.04 -16.49 48.44
CA SER A 305 -36.08 -15.95 49.31
C SER A 305 -36.64 -17.10 50.13
N GLY A 306 -36.17 -17.23 51.37
CA GLY A 306 -36.66 -18.21 52.33
C GLY A 306 -38.15 -17.99 52.54
N GLY A 307 -38.96 -18.91 51.99
CA GLY A 307 -40.39 -18.99 52.27
C GLY A 307 -40.58 -19.16 53.77
N ARG A 308 -41.30 -18.23 54.38
CA ARG A 308 -41.84 -18.42 55.73
C ARG A 308 -43.00 -19.41 55.64
N LEU A 309 -42.92 -20.45 56.46
CA LEU A 309 -44.01 -21.38 56.79
C LEU A 309 -45.12 -20.64 57.56
#